data_AF-A0A7G2IQU6-F1
#
_entry.id   AF-A0A7G2IQU6-F1
#
_cell.length_a   1.000
_cell.length_b   1.000
_cell.length_c   1.000
_cell.angle_alpha   90.00
_cell.angle_beta   90.00
_cell.angle_gamma   90.00
#
_symmetry.space_group_name_H-M   'P 1'
#
loop_
_entity.id
_entity.type
_entity.pdbx_description
1 polymer ?
#
loop_
_entity_poly.entity_id
_entity_poly.type
_entity_poly.pdbx_seq_one_letter_code
_entity_poly.pdbx_strand_id
1 'polypeptide(L)'
;MVRGREQTGGVSLTLTSAQHIPAQTVSSPSTELLYRIPDQPSLDGNTVDMDRERTQFADNSLKYQMGLTALGGQIKGMMNVLQGGN
;
A
#
# COMPACT_ATOMS: atom_id res chain seq x y z
N MET A 1 -31.79 5.28 2.13
CA MET A 1 -32.14 3.85 1.99
C MET A 1 -30.99 3.03 2.56
N VAL A 2 -31.34 1.98 3.30
CA VAL A 2 -30.51 1.28 4.30
C VAL A 2 -29.57 0.24 3.67
N ARG A 3 -28.35 0.15 4.23
CA ARG A 3 -27.26 -0.82 4.02
C ARG A 3 -27.65 -2.19 3.44
N GLY A 4 -27.09 -2.53 2.28
CA GLY A 4 -26.88 -3.92 1.84
C GLY A 4 -25.68 -4.51 2.58
N ARG A 5 -25.96 -5.28 3.63
CA ARG A 5 -24.95 -6.01 4.41
C ARG A 5 -25.12 -7.48 4.04
N GLU A 6 -24.33 -7.96 3.08
CA GLU A 6 -24.20 -9.39 2.83
C GLU A 6 -23.50 -9.99 4.06
N GLN A 7 -24.26 -10.71 4.90
CA GLN A 7 -23.68 -11.54 5.94
C GLN A 7 -22.98 -12.70 5.22
N THR A 8 -21.67 -12.58 5.00
CA THR A 8 -20.85 -13.73 4.61
C THR A 8 -20.72 -14.65 5.81
N GLY A 9 -21.76 -15.43 6.06
CA GLY A 9 -21.69 -16.58 6.95
C GLY A 9 -20.56 -17.48 6.49
N GLY A 10 -19.59 -17.74 7.36
CA GLY A 10 -18.39 -18.49 7.04
C GLY A 10 -18.74 -19.84 6.40
N VAL A 11 -18.20 -20.09 5.21
CA VAL A 11 -18.35 -21.37 4.52
C VAL A 11 -17.41 -22.37 5.19
N SER A 12 -17.99 -23.37 5.86
CA SER A 12 -17.24 -24.52 6.39
C SER A 12 -17.21 -25.63 5.34
N LEU A 13 -16.02 -26.13 5.02
CA LEU A 13 -15.85 -27.25 4.08
C LEU A 13 -15.67 -28.56 4.87
N THR A 14 -16.32 -29.62 4.41
CA THR A 14 -16.14 -30.97 4.97
C THR A 14 -14.81 -31.55 4.52
N LEU A 15 -14.00 -32.03 5.47
CA LEU A 15 -12.74 -32.71 5.17
C LEU A 15 -12.99 -34.14 4.68
N THR A 16 -12.34 -34.52 3.58
CA THR A 16 -12.43 -35.86 3.01
C THR A 16 -11.38 -36.84 3.57
N SER A 17 -10.36 -36.33 4.26
CA SER A 17 -9.34 -37.12 4.96
C SER A 17 -8.86 -36.39 6.21
N ALA A 18 -8.39 -37.13 7.21
CA ALA A 18 -7.81 -36.59 8.44
C ALA A 18 -6.48 -35.84 8.22
N GLN A 19 -5.78 -36.04 7.09
CA GLN A 19 -4.58 -35.27 6.76
C GLN A 19 -4.87 -33.95 6.02
N HIS A 20 -6.12 -33.70 5.65
CA HIS A 20 -6.46 -32.46 4.96
C HIS A 20 -6.47 -31.27 5.93
N ILE A 21 -5.89 -30.16 5.48
CA ILE A 21 -5.85 -28.92 6.25
C ILE A 21 -7.27 -28.33 6.27
N PRO A 22 -7.87 -28.07 7.45
CA PRO A 22 -9.16 -27.41 7.55
C PRO A 22 -9.10 -26.03 6.91
N ALA A 23 -10.00 -25.78 5.96
CA ALA A 23 -10.21 -24.42 5.45
C ALA A 23 -10.92 -23.61 6.53
N GLN A 24 -10.22 -22.69 7.19
CA GLN A 24 -10.85 -21.66 8.00
C GLN A 24 -11.09 -20.41 7.16
N THR A 25 -12.30 -19.87 7.20
CA THR A 25 -12.57 -18.55 6.63
C THR A 25 -11.84 -17.51 7.47
N VAL A 26 -10.70 -17.04 6.97
CA VAL A 26 -10.10 -15.79 7.46
C VAL A 26 -10.97 -14.69 6.88
N SER A 27 -11.85 -14.11 7.70
CA SER A 27 -12.46 -12.83 7.35
C SER A 27 -11.29 -11.87 7.16
N SER A 28 -11.03 -11.44 5.91
CA SER A 28 -10.13 -10.32 5.71
C SER A 28 -10.61 -9.20 6.64
N PRO A 29 -9.72 -8.55 7.41
CA PRO A 29 -10.11 -7.35 8.13
C PRO A 29 -10.82 -6.46 7.11
N SER A 30 -11.92 -5.82 7.51
CA SER A 30 -12.62 -4.88 6.64
C SER A 30 -11.62 -3.79 6.26
N THR A 31 -10.95 -3.97 5.13
CA THR A 31 -10.09 -2.95 4.56
C THR A 31 -11.05 -1.87 4.14
N GLU A 32 -11.18 -0.85 4.97
CA GLU A 32 -11.90 0.34 4.60
C GLU A 32 -11.17 0.87 3.38
N LEU A 33 -11.79 0.70 2.21
CA LEU A 33 -11.25 1.17 0.97
C LEU A 33 -11.14 2.69 1.13
N LEU A 34 -9.91 3.17 1.30
CA LEU A 34 -9.58 4.58 1.28
C LEU A 34 -9.79 5.08 -0.14
N TYR A 35 -11.04 5.36 -0.51
CA TYR A 35 -11.34 6.06 -1.74
C TYR A 35 -11.04 7.54 -1.52
N ARG A 36 -10.38 8.15 -2.51
CA ARG A 36 -10.26 9.60 -2.57
C ARG A 36 -11.57 10.15 -3.11
N ILE A 37 -12.13 11.14 -2.41
CA ILE A 37 -13.26 11.91 -2.92
C ILE A 37 -12.68 12.88 -3.97
N PRO A 38 -13.12 12.83 -5.24
CA PRO A 38 -12.67 13.78 -6.25
C PRO A 38 -13.12 15.20 -5.87
N ASP A 39 -12.19 16.16 -5.82
CA ASP A 39 -12.53 17.57 -5.62
C ASP A 39 -13.29 18.15 -6.83
N GLN A 40 -13.02 17.64 -8.04
CA GLN A 40 -13.78 17.94 -9.25
C GLN A 40 -14.16 16.65 -10.01
N PRO A 41 -15.44 16.27 -10.04
CA PRO A 41 -15.89 15.18 -10.89
C PRO A 41 -15.82 15.61 -12.36
N SER A 42 -14.91 15.02 -13.14
CA SER A 42 -14.89 15.21 -14.58
C SER A 42 -16.20 14.70 -15.19
N LEU A 43 -16.67 15.34 -16.27
CA LEU A 43 -17.93 14.99 -16.95
C LEU A 43 -17.93 13.54 -17.48
N ASP A 44 -16.75 12.96 -17.69
CA ASP A 44 -16.49 11.61 -18.16
C ASP A 44 -16.22 10.59 -17.04
N GLY A 45 -16.23 11.01 -15.77
CA GLY A 45 -15.95 10.15 -14.61
C GLY A 45 -14.47 9.96 -14.27
N ASN A 46 -13.54 10.66 -14.94
CA ASN A 46 -12.13 10.64 -14.56
C ASN A 46 -11.89 11.45 -13.27
N THR A 47 -11.19 10.83 -12.32
CA THR A 47 -10.86 11.39 -10.98
C THR A 47 -9.46 12.01 -10.92
N VAL A 48 -8.78 12.10 -12.07
CA VAL A 48 -7.40 12.59 -12.15
C VAL A 48 -7.39 14.11 -12.11
N ASP A 49 -6.81 14.68 -11.06
CA ASP A 49 -6.53 16.11 -10.94
C ASP A 49 -5.08 16.39 -11.35
N MET A 50 -4.89 16.99 -12.52
CA MET A 50 -3.55 17.22 -13.08
C MET A 50 -2.67 18.10 -12.20
N ASP A 51 -3.22 19.09 -11.50
CA ASP A 51 -2.43 19.99 -10.66
C ASP A 51 -1.96 19.26 -9.41
N ARG A 52 -2.86 18.51 -8.78
CA ARG A 52 -2.55 17.66 -7.64
C ARG A 52 -1.54 16.56 -7.98
N GLU A 53 -1.72 15.88 -9.11
CA GLU A 53 -0.83 14.81 -9.56
C GLU A 53 0.56 15.36 -9.92
N ARG A 54 0.64 16.55 -10.53
CA ARG A 54 1.93 17.22 -10.81
C ARG A 54 2.68 17.61 -9.54
N THR A 55 2.00 18.16 -8.54
CA THR A 55 2.63 18.51 -7.26
C THR A 55 3.16 17.27 -6.54
N GLN A 56 2.35 16.20 -6.46
CA GLN A 56 2.77 14.95 -5.84
C GLN A 56 3.95 14.30 -6.57
N PHE A 57 3.95 14.35 -7.91
CA PHE A 57 5.08 13.83 -8.70
C PHE A 57 6.38 14.58 -8.41
N ALA A 58 6.33 15.92 -8.35
CA ALA A 58 7.49 16.75 -8.04
C ALA A 58 8.03 16.48 -6.63
N ASP A 59 7.14 16.42 -5.63
CA ASP A 59 7.52 16.12 -4.24
C ASP A 59 8.14 14.72 -4.09
N ASN A 60 7.53 13.70 -4.71
CA ASN A 60 8.07 12.34 -4.70
C ASN A 60 9.43 12.24 -5.39
N SER A 61 9.61 12.97 -6.50
CA SER A 61 10.90 13.04 -7.21
C SER A 61 11.99 13.66 -6.34
N LEU A 62 11.67 14.75 -5.62
CA LEU A 62 12.60 15.41 -4.71
C LEU A 62 12.97 14.50 -3.52
N LYS A 63 11.97 13.89 -2.88
CA LYS A 63 12.18 12.95 -1.77
C LYS A 63 13.05 11.77 -2.19
N TYR A 64 12.83 11.24 -3.39
CA TYR A 64 13.65 10.16 -3.93
C TYR A 64 15.12 10.58 -4.09
N GLN A 65 15.37 11.74 -4.70
CA GLN A 65 16.73 12.27 -4.86
C GLN A 65 17.43 12.52 -3.51
N MET A 66 16.70 13.07 -2.53
CA MET A 66 17.20 13.26 -1.17
C MET A 66 17.54 11.93 -0.50
N GLY A 67 16.67 10.92 -0.64
CA GLY A 67 16.89 9.57 -0.12
C GLY A 67 18.15 8.92 -0.70
N LEU A 68 18.37 9.03 -2.01
CA LEU A 68 19.59 8.53 -2.66
C LEU A 68 20.84 9.24 -2.15
N THR A 69 20.76 10.55 -1.92
CA THR A 69 21.88 11.34 -1.38
C THR A 69 22.21 10.92 0.05
N ALA A 70 21.19 10.76 0.90
CA ALA A 70 21.37 10.28 2.27
C ALA A 70 21.98 8.87 2.31
N LEU A 71 21.46 7.95 1.49
CA LEU A 71 21.99 6.60 1.36
C LEU A 71 23.45 6.59 0.90
N GLY A 72 23.80 7.41 -0.09
CA GLY A 72 25.18 7.57 -0.55
C GLY A 72 26.11 8.07 0.56
N GLY A 73 25.64 9.00 1.39
CA GLY A 73 26.37 9.46 2.58
C GLY A 73 26.60 8.37 3.62
N GLN A 74 25.56 7.57 3.91
CA GLN A 74 25.65 6.44 4.84
C GLN A 74 26.66 5.39 4.36
N ILE A 75 26.63 5.01 3.08
CA ILE A 75 27.57 4.04 2.49
C ILE A 75 29.01 4.55 2.60
N LYS A 76 29.26 5.83 2.26
CA LYS A 76 30.59 6.43 2.42
C LYS A 76 31.04 6.44 3.88
N GLY A 77 30.14 6.77 4.80
CA GLY A 77 30.40 6.71 6.24
C GLY A 77 30.83 5.31 6.69
N MET A 78 30.09 4.28 6.29
CA MET A 78 30.44 2.88 6.58
C MET A 78 31.79 2.48 5.96
N MET A 79 32.07 2.91 4.72
CA MET A 79 33.33 2.62 4.06
C MET A 79 34.53 3.26 4.77
N ASN A 80 34.38 4.50 5.26
CA ASN A 80 35.41 5.17 6.05
C ASN A 80 35.68 4.44 7.37
N VAL A 81 34.64 3.94 8.05
CA VAL A 81 34.79 3.14 9.28
C VAL A 81 35.54 1.83 9.00
N LEU A 82 35.23 1.16 7.88
CA LEU A 82 35.89 -0.09 7.49
C LEU A 82 37.35 0.10 7.05
N GLN A 83 37.67 1.21 6.37
CA GLN A 83 39.03 1.49 5.88
C GLN A 83 39.93 2.18 6.92
N GLY A 84 39.35 2.96 7.83
CA GLY A 84 40.08 3.69 8.89
C GLY A 84 40.36 2.87 10.16
N GLY A 85 40.03 1.59 10.19
CA GLY A 85 40.31 0.66 11.30
C GLY A 85 41.74 0.11 11.31
N ASN A 86 42.75 0.99 11.20
CA ASN A 86 44.15 0.71 11.57
C ASN A 86 44.63 1.76 12.56
#